data_AF-A0A948SEY1-F1
#
_entry.id   AF-A0A948SEY1-F1
#
_cell.length_a   1.000
_cell.length_b   1.000
_cell.length_c   1.000
_cell.angle_alpha   90.00
_cell.angle_beta   90.00
_cell.angle_gamma   90.00
#
_symmetry.space_group_name_H-M   'P 1'
#
loop_
_entity.id
_entity.type
_entity.pdbx_description
1 polymer ?
#
loop_
_entity_poly.entity_id
_entity_poly.type
_entity_poly.pdbx_seq_one_letter_code
_entity_poly.pdbx_strand_id
1 'polypeptide(L)'
;MDTIKRIIDEAKGSVPTHSRTAMAIRNNCAPEGIATFAVKDGLNALAASIFMALEVGDGTDKKPLACVRTRLVEAYQDLPLDSATAKLIAHGARLEEISEAAQADGLNGLVAMLLEAEQEGEQ
;
A
#
# COMPACT_ATOMS: atom_id res chain seq x y z
N MET A 1 22.36 1.93 2.98
CA MET A 1 21.56 3.13 2.69
C MET A 1 20.41 2.63 1.86
N ASP A 2 19.19 2.63 2.39
CA ASP A 2 18.00 2.15 1.70
C ASP A 2 17.79 2.98 0.41
N THR A 3 18.26 2.44 -0.70
CA THR A 3 18.17 3.05 -2.03
C THR A 3 16.69 3.23 -2.37
N ILE A 4 15.88 2.25 -1.97
CA ILE A 4 14.43 2.28 -2.07
C ILE A 4 13.82 3.45 -1.28
N LYS A 5 14.20 3.70 -0.02
CA LYS A 5 13.67 4.85 0.73
C LYS A 5 14.04 6.18 0.07
N ARG A 6 15.26 6.30 -0.47
CA ARG A 6 15.69 7.51 -1.16
C ARG A 6 14.84 7.75 -2.42
N ILE A 7 14.61 6.71 -3.23
CA ILE A 7 13.75 6.78 -4.42
C ILE A 7 12.32 7.17 -4.04
N ILE A 8 11.76 6.54 -3.00
CA ILE A 8 10.40 6.84 -2.51
C ILE A 8 10.31 8.28 -2.01
N ASP A 9 11.31 8.78 -1.30
CA ASP A 9 11.30 10.14 -0.76
C ASP A 9 11.41 11.20 -1.87
N GLU A 10 12.27 10.96 -2.87
CA GLU A 10 12.37 11.79 -4.07
C GLU A 10 11.06 11.77 -4.88
N ALA A 11 10.41 10.60 -4.92
CA ALA A 11 9.13 10.44 -5.57
C ALA A 11 8.01 11.25 -4.91
N LYS A 12 7.97 11.38 -3.58
CA LYS A 12 6.92 12.13 -2.86
C LYS A 12 6.72 13.55 -3.40
N GLY A 13 7.78 14.20 -3.88
CA GLY A 13 7.72 15.54 -4.47
C GLY A 13 7.19 15.57 -5.91
N SER A 14 7.23 14.43 -6.62
CA SER A 14 6.88 14.30 -8.03
C SER A 14 5.57 13.52 -8.28
N VAL A 15 5.02 12.82 -7.27
CA VAL A 15 3.74 12.10 -7.40
C VAL A 15 2.54 13.05 -7.30
N PRO A 16 1.46 12.83 -8.08
CA PRO A 16 0.20 13.54 -7.91
C PRO A 16 -0.37 13.29 -6.51
N THR A 17 -0.81 14.33 -5.80
CA THR A 17 -1.28 14.22 -4.40
C THR A 17 -2.52 13.34 -4.23
N HIS A 18 -3.26 13.10 -5.32
CA HIS A 18 -4.45 12.26 -5.38
C HIS A 18 -4.19 10.89 -6.03
N SER A 19 -2.93 10.57 -6.35
CA SER A 19 -2.54 9.31 -6.99
C SER A 19 -2.47 8.17 -5.97
N ARG A 20 -2.81 6.96 -6.43
CA ARG A 20 -2.66 5.71 -5.65
C ARG A 20 -1.23 5.52 -5.17
N THR A 21 -0.25 5.94 -5.96
CA THR A 21 1.17 5.89 -5.62
C THR A 21 1.48 6.78 -4.42
N ALA A 22 0.92 7.99 -4.37
CA ALA A 22 1.06 8.87 -3.20
C ALA A 22 0.42 8.27 -1.94
N MET A 23 -0.73 7.61 -2.10
CA MET A 23 -1.44 6.93 -1.02
C MET A 23 -0.65 5.72 -0.49
N ALA A 24 -0.07 4.91 -1.40
CA ALA A 24 0.77 3.78 -1.06
C ALA A 24 2.05 4.21 -0.32
N ILE A 25 2.67 5.31 -0.75
CA ILE A 25 3.84 5.91 -0.10
C ILE A 25 3.49 6.42 1.30
N ARG A 26 2.37 7.14 1.45
CA ARG A 26 1.88 7.62 2.76
C ARG A 26 1.62 6.46 3.73
N ASN A 27 1.08 5.37 3.20
CA ASN A 27 0.78 4.17 3.97
C ASN A 27 2.01 3.33 4.36
N ASN A 28 3.24 3.69 3.97
CA ASN A 28 4.40 2.78 4.12
C ASN A 28 4.11 1.39 3.51
N CYS A 29 3.45 1.35 2.34
CA CYS A 29 3.24 0.10 1.61
C CYS A 29 4.57 -0.52 1.18
N ALA A 30 4.52 -1.80 0.82
CA ALA A 30 5.66 -2.49 0.26
C ALA A 30 6.16 -1.76 -1.01
N PRO A 31 7.49 -1.67 -1.21
CA PRO A 31 8.06 -1.06 -2.41
C PRO A 31 7.59 -1.74 -3.71
N GLU A 32 7.39 -3.06 -3.69
CA GLU A 32 6.79 -3.81 -4.80
C GLU A 32 5.38 -3.32 -5.16
N GLY A 33 4.58 -3.04 -4.13
CA GLY A 33 3.26 -2.45 -4.27
C GLY A 33 3.32 -1.06 -4.86
N ILE A 34 4.16 -0.19 -4.30
CA ILE A 34 4.36 1.19 -4.78
C ILE A 34 4.80 1.21 -6.25
N ALA A 35 5.72 0.32 -6.65
CA ALA A 35 6.17 0.20 -8.03
C ALA A 35 5.03 -0.21 -8.97
N THR A 36 4.22 -1.22 -8.56
CA THR A 36 3.04 -1.66 -9.31
C THR A 36 2.02 -0.53 -9.49
N PHE A 37 1.76 0.26 -8.44
CA PHE A 37 0.88 1.41 -8.51
C PHE A 37 1.45 2.52 -9.40
N ALA A 38 2.76 2.76 -9.32
CA ALA A 38 3.45 3.71 -10.17
C ALA A 38 3.29 3.36 -11.65
N VAL A 39 3.41 2.08 -12.04
CA VAL A 39 3.10 1.63 -13.42
C VAL A 39 1.65 1.94 -13.79
N LYS A 40 0.69 1.58 -12.91
CA LYS A 40 -0.74 1.83 -13.14
C LYS A 40 -1.09 3.32 -13.23
N ASP A 41 -0.25 4.20 -12.67
CA ASP A 41 -0.41 5.66 -12.69
C ASP A 41 0.37 6.34 -13.82
N GLY A 42 1.13 5.58 -14.61
CA GLY A 42 1.99 6.09 -15.69
C GLY A 42 3.36 6.60 -15.23
N LEU A 43 3.71 6.44 -13.96
CA LEU A 43 4.99 6.81 -13.34
C LEU A 43 6.04 5.72 -13.57
N ASN A 44 6.26 5.35 -14.83
CA ASN A 44 7.16 4.25 -15.22
C ASN A 44 8.61 4.48 -14.76
N ALA A 45 9.08 5.72 -14.72
CA ALA A 45 10.42 6.06 -14.23
C ALA A 45 10.59 5.70 -12.74
N LEU A 46 9.59 6.00 -11.92
CA LEU A 46 9.59 5.63 -10.51
C LEU A 46 9.51 4.12 -10.32
N ALA A 47 8.60 3.46 -11.04
CA ALA A 47 8.44 2.01 -10.98
C ALA A 47 9.74 1.29 -11.34
N ALA A 48 10.39 1.70 -12.44
CA ALA A 48 11.65 1.13 -12.89
C ALA A 48 12.77 1.30 -11.85
N SER A 49 12.90 2.49 -11.25
CA SER A 49 13.88 2.72 -10.18
C SER A 49 13.64 1.82 -8.96
N ILE A 50 12.38 1.65 -8.54
CA ILE A 50 12.04 0.79 -7.42
C ILE A 50 12.31 -0.68 -7.76
N PHE A 51 11.89 -1.17 -8.93
CA PHE A 51 12.14 -2.54 -9.36
C PHE A 51 13.63 -2.85 -9.49
N MET A 52 14.42 -1.95 -10.05
CA MET A 52 15.88 -2.11 -10.11
C MET A 52 16.49 -2.19 -8.70
N ALA A 53 16.04 -1.34 -7.77
CA ALA A 53 16.51 -1.39 -6.38
C ALA A 53 16.06 -2.68 -5.66
N LEU A 54 14.90 -3.24 -6.01
CA LEU A 54 14.42 -4.52 -5.50
C LEU A 54 15.22 -5.71 -6.04
N GLU A 55 15.57 -5.72 -7.33
CA GLU A 55 16.43 -6.75 -7.94
C GLU A 55 17.83 -6.78 -7.32
N VAL A 56 18.33 -5.63 -6.87
CA VAL A 56 19.62 -5.53 -6.17
C VAL A 56 19.53 -6.04 -4.72
N GLY A 57 18.33 -6.40 -4.23
CA GLY A 57 18.13 -7.06 -2.94
C GLY A 57 17.96 -6.11 -1.74
N ASP A 58 17.72 -4.82 -1.98
CA ASP A 58 17.67 -3.78 -0.92
C ASP A 58 16.28 -3.60 -0.28
N GLY A 59 15.35 -4.54 -0.47
CA GLY A 59 13.92 -4.32 -0.16
C GLY A 59 13.17 -5.43 0.58
N THR A 60 13.86 -6.40 1.16
CA THR A 60 13.20 -7.53 1.84
C THR A 60 13.12 -7.36 3.36
N ASP A 61 12.48 -6.29 3.81
CA ASP A 61 11.71 -6.39 5.06
C ASP A 61 10.33 -6.90 4.65
N LYS A 62 10.19 -8.23 4.55
CA LYS A 62 8.90 -8.91 4.39
C LYS A 62 8.05 -8.66 5.63
N LYS A 63 7.56 -7.43 5.79
CA LYS A 63 6.55 -7.10 6.78
C LYS A 63 5.23 -7.50 6.14
N PRO A 64 4.56 -8.57 6.58
CA PRO A 64 3.27 -8.97 6.02
C PRO A 64 2.27 -7.81 6.03
N LEU A 65 2.36 -6.93 7.04
CA LEU A 65 1.63 -5.66 7.11
C LEU A 65 1.80 -4.76 5.87
N ALA A 66 2.97 -4.73 5.24
CA ALA A 66 3.23 -3.94 4.04
C ALA A 66 2.58 -4.55 2.77
N CYS A 67 2.49 -5.88 2.72
CA CYS A 67 1.76 -6.61 1.67
C CYS A 67 0.25 -6.37 1.79
N VAL A 68 -0.28 -6.44 3.01
CA VAL A 68 -1.69 -6.16 3.31
C VAL A 68 -2.05 -4.73 2.93
N ARG A 69 -1.24 -3.74 3.33
CA ARG A 69 -1.48 -2.33 2.96
C ARG A 69 -1.48 -2.12 1.46
N THR A 70 -0.61 -2.81 0.72
CA THR A 70 -0.63 -2.80 -0.74
C THR A 70 -1.97 -3.32 -1.26
N ARG A 71 -2.41 -4.49 -0.77
CA ARG A 71 -3.68 -5.11 -1.15
C ARG A 71 -4.89 -4.23 -0.80
N LEU A 72 -4.83 -3.51 0.32
CA LEU A 72 -5.84 -2.53 0.73
C LEU A 72 -5.95 -1.37 -0.27
N VAL A 73 -4.82 -0.82 -0.73
CA VAL A 73 -4.82 0.24 -1.75
C VAL A 73 -5.33 -0.28 -3.10
N GLU A 74 -5.17 -1.58 -3.40
CA GLU A 74 -5.82 -2.19 -4.57
C GLU A 74 -7.34 -2.30 -4.37
N ALA A 75 -7.78 -2.79 -3.21
CA ALA A 75 -9.19 -2.92 -2.89
C ALA A 75 -9.91 -1.56 -2.82
N TYR A 76 -9.21 -0.48 -2.46
CA TYR A 76 -9.72 0.89 -2.53
C TYR A 76 -10.31 1.25 -3.90
N GLN A 77 -9.81 0.67 -4.99
CA GLN A 77 -10.36 0.93 -6.33
C GLN A 77 -11.70 0.25 -6.60
N ASP A 78 -11.92 -0.89 -5.97
CA ASP A 78 -13.17 -1.66 -6.07
C ASP A 78 -14.21 -1.11 -5.08
N LEU A 79 -13.77 -0.30 -4.11
CA LEU A 79 -14.60 0.29 -3.09
C LEU A 79 -15.30 1.57 -3.57
N PRO A 80 -16.58 1.76 -3.23
CA PRO A 80 -17.26 3.02 -3.48
C PRO A 80 -16.59 4.15 -2.68
N LEU A 81 -16.41 5.31 -3.31
CA LEU A 81 -15.67 6.46 -2.76
C LEU A 81 -16.22 6.96 -1.40
N ASP A 82 -17.47 6.62 -1.08
CA ASP A 82 -18.11 7.04 0.18
C ASP A 82 -17.93 6.03 1.34
N SER A 83 -17.38 4.84 1.06
CA SER A 83 -17.11 3.81 2.05
C SER A 83 -16.16 4.30 3.15
N ALA A 84 -16.48 3.97 4.41
CA ALA A 84 -15.64 4.31 5.55
C ALA A 84 -14.25 3.64 5.43
N THR A 85 -14.23 2.41 4.92
CA THR A 85 -13.00 1.65 4.65
C THR A 85 -12.10 2.39 3.69
N ALA A 86 -12.65 2.95 2.61
CA ALA A 86 -11.88 3.69 1.60
C ALA A 86 -11.20 4.94 2.20
N LYS A 87 -11.93 5.68 3.05
CA LYS A 87 -11.42 6.87 3.77
C LYS A 87 -10.30 6.52 4.74
N LEU A 88 -10.43 5.40 5.45
CA LEU A 88 -9.43 4.89 6.40
C LEU A 88 -8.16 4.38 5.70
N ILE A 89 -8.30 3.68 4.57
CA ILE A 89 -7.17 3.28 3.73
C ILE A 89 -6.46 4.53 3.21
N ALA A 90 -7.19 5.56 2.79
CA ALA A 90 -6.62 6.82 2.31
C ALA A 90 -5.88 7.62 3.39
N HIS A 91 -6.35 7.57 4.63
CA HIS A 91 -5.68 8.16 5.78
C HIS A 91 -4.52 7.34 6.32
N GLY A 92 -4.45 6.06 5.94
CA GLY A 92 -3.50 5.11 6.50
C GLY A 92 -3.72 4.80 7.96
N ALA A 93 -4.99 4.63 8.32
CA ALA A 93 -5.44 4.18 9.63
C ALA A 93 -4.87 2.78 9.98
N ARG A 94 -5.09 2.35 11.23
CA ARG A 94 -4.65 1.02 11.68
C ARG A 94 -5.43 -0.07 10.96
N LEU A 95 -4.84 -1.25 10.81
CA LEU A 95 -5.52 -2.40 10.22
C LEU A 95 -6.79 -2.76 11.00
N GLU A 96 -6.77 -2.62 12.32
CA GLU A 96 -7.94 -2.75 13.20
C GLU A 96 -9.09 -1.79 12.82
N GLU A 97 -8.79 -0.51 12.58
CA GLU A 97 -9.82 0.46 12.18
C GLU A 97 -10.34 0.16 10.77
N ILE A 98 -9.44 -0.23 9.86
CA ILE A 98 -9.81 -0.60 8.49
C ILE A 98 -10.65 -1.89 8.50
N SER A 99 -10.33 -2.85 9.37
CA SER A 99 -11.08 -4.12 9.50
C SER A 99 -12.45 -3.90 10.12
N GLU A 100 -12.57 -3.04 11.14
CA GLU A 100 -13.85 -2.67 11.73
C GLU A 100 -14.75 -1.96 10.70
N ALA A 101 -14.21 -0.99 9.97
CA ALA A 101 -14.96 -0.34 8.90
C ALA A 101 -15.29 -1.30 7.76
N ALA A 102 -14.37 -2.20 7.38
CA ALA A 102 -14.62 -3.21 6.36
C ALA A 102 -15.72 -4.19 6.80
N GLN A 103 -15.79 -4.54 8.08
CA GLN A 103 -16.86 -5.35 8.65
C GLN A 103 -18.19 -4.60 8.60
N ALA A 104 -18.20 -3.31 8.95
CA ALA A 104 -19.38 -2.45 8.88
C ALA A 104 -19.90 -2.24 7.43
N ASP A 105 -19.00 -2.15 6.45
CA ASP A 105 -19.32 -2.07 5.02
C ASP A 105 -19.72 -3.44 4.43
N GLY A 106 -19.57 -4.54 5.17
CA GLY A 106 -19.89 -5.91 4.72
C GLY A 106 -18.81 -6.57 3.85
N LEU A 107 -17.60 -6.04 3.85
CA LEU A 107 -16.43 -6.52 3.09
C LEU A 107 -15.76 -7.70 3.82
N ASN A 108 -16.53 -8.76 4.07
CA ASN A 108 -16.07 -9.92 4.85
C ASN A 108 -14.78 -10.56 4.31
N GLY A 109 -14.59 -10.56 2.98
CA GLY A 109 -13.36 -11.07 2.35
C GLY A 109 -12.12 -10.22 2.66
N LEU A 110 -12.29 -8.92 2.83
CA LEU A 110 -11.23 -7.97 3.15
C LEU A 110 -10.88 -8.03 4.65
N VAL A 111 -11.91 -8.19 5.50
CA VAL A 111 -11.76 -8.43 6.94
C VAL A 111 -11.02 -9.73 7.23
N ALA A 112 -11.42 -10.84 6.61
CA ALA A 112 -10.76 -12.13 6.78
C ALA A 112 -9.26 -12.05 6.42
N MET A 113 -8.97 -11.49 5.24
CA MET A 113 -7.60 -11.30 4.76
C MET A 113 -6.75 -10.39 5.68
N LEU A 114 -7.35 -9.33 6.24
CA LEU A 114 -6.69 -8.45 7.22
C LEU A 114 -6.32 -9.21 8.50
N LEU A 115 -7.26 -10.00 9.01
CA LEU A 115 -7.09 -10.78 10.26
C LEU A 115 -6.07 -11.91 10.10
N GLU A 116 -6.06 -12.56 8.94
CA GLU A 116 -5.11 -13.62 8.61
C GLU A 116 -3.68 -13.07 8.58
N ALA A 117 -3.49 -11.95 7.87
CA ALA A 117 -2.16 -11.38 7.72
C ALA A 117 -1.64 -10.62 8.97
N GLU A 118 -2.53 -10.18 9.86
CA GLU A 118 -2.16 -9.72 11.21
C GLU A 118 -1.62 -10.89 12.04
N GLN A 119 -2.31 -12.03 12.06
CA GLN A 119 -1.87 -13.24 12.74
C GLN A 119 -0.54 -13.79 12.18
N GLU A 120 -0.36 -13.79 10.86
CA GLU A 120 0.90 -14.23 10.23
C GLU A 120 2.06 -13.25 10.44
N GLY A 121 1.77 -11.99 10.79
CA GLY A 121 2.78 -10.95 11.01
C GLY A 121 3.33 -10.84 12.42
N GLU A 122 2.67 -11.43 13.39
CA GLU A 122 3.12 -11.50 14.78
C GLU A 122 3.82 -12.83 15.14
N GLN A 123 4.11 -13.69 14.16
CA GLN A 123 4.69 -15.02 14.38
C GLN A 123 6.21 -15.10 14.18
#